data_AF-A0A813B6W4-F1
#
_entry.id   AF-A0A813B6W4-F1
#
_cell.length_a   1.000
_cell.length_b   1.000
_cell.length_c   1.000
_cell.angle_alpha   90.00
_cell.angle_beta   90.00
_cell.angle_gamma   90.00
#
_symmetry.space_group_name_H-M   'P 1'
#
loop_
_entity.id
_entity.type
_entity.pdbx_description
1 polymer ?
#
loop_
_entity_poly.entity_id
_entity_poly.type
_entity_poly.pdbx_seq_one_letter_code
_entity_poly.pdbx_strand_id
1 'polypeptide(L)' 'DDKLWQILSGLSDDAKVICFANTKRRIDSFQKTFWGKGFDSVALHGDKPQKDRDRDLEKFTKGECWLMFATD' A
#
# COMPACT_ATOMS: atom_id res chain seq x y z
N ASP A 1 -5.69 10.97 -6.93
CA ASP A 1 -5.12 11.86 -5.91
C ASP A 1 -3.74 12.24 -6.39
N ASP A 2 -3.66 13.34 -7.13
CA ASP A 2 -2.44 13.72 -7.84
C ASP A 2 -1.34 14.15 -6.88
N LYS A 3 -1.72 14.69 -5.72
CA LYS A 3 -0.79 15.06 -4.66
C LYS A 3 -0.11 13.84 -4.06
N LEU A 4 -0.86 12.77 -3.76
CA LEU A 4 -0.27 11.53 -3.25
C LEU A 4 0.73 10.93 -4.26
N TRP A 5 0.38 10.94 -5.55
CA TRP A 5 1.29 10.47 -6.60
C TRP A 5 2.57 11.31 -6.69
N GLN A 6 2.47 12.64 -6.62
CA GLN A 6 3.64 13.52 -6.62
C GLN A 6 4.56 13.26 -5.42
N ILE A 7 4.00 13.09 -4.23
CA ILE A 7 4.77 12.78 -3.02
C ILE A 7 5.49 11.45 -3.20
N LEU A 8 4.76 10.38 -3.59
CA LEU A 8 5.33 9.04 -3.71
C LEU A 8 6.37 8.93 -4.83
N SER A 9 6.20 9.67 -5.93
CA SER A 9 7.16 9.67 -7.05
C SER A 9 8.44 10.46 -6.76
N GLY A 10 8.45 11.30 -5.73
CA GLY A 10 9.62 12.07 -5.30
C GLY A 10 10.42 11.41 -4.18
N LEU A 11 10.04 10.21 -3.74
CA LEU A 11 10.76 9.47 -2.71
C LEU A 11 11.98 8.76 -3.30
N SER A 12 12.95 8.46 -2.45
CA SER A 12 14.10 7.64 -2.82
C SER A 12 13.72 6.16 -2.98
N ASP A 13 14.53 5.41 -3.72
CA ASP A 13 14.29 4.00 -4.04
C ASP A 13 14.30 3.08 -2.80
N ASP A 14 14.86 3.53 -1.67
CA ASP A 14 14.92 2.81 -0.39
C ASP A 14 13.77 3.17 0.57
N ALA A 15 12.85 4.04 0.15
CA ALA A 15 11.74 4.46 0.99
C ALA A 15 10.77 3.31 1.30
N LYS A 16 10.30 3.24 2.55
CA LYS A 16 9.16 2.41 2.97
C LYS A 16 8.03 3.30 3.48
N VAL A 17 6.83 3.11 2.95
CA VAL A 17 5.69 4.01 3.22
C VAL A 17 4.46 3.22 3.67
N ILE A 18 3.83 3.71 4.73
CA ILE A 18 2.50 3.27 5.17
C ILE A 18 1.54 4.45 4.98
N CYS A 19 0.45 4.22 4.25
CA CYS A 19 -0.52 5.24 3.91
C CYS A 19 -1.88 4.86 4.50
N PHE A 20 -2.36 5.65 5.46
CA PHE A 20 -3.62 5.38 6.15
C PHE A 20 -4.82 6.02 5.44
N ALA A 21 -5.94 5.31 5.37
CA ALA A 21 -7.19 5.84 4.86
C ALA A 21 -8.41 5.25 5.58
N ASN A 22 -9.49 6.04 5.64
CA ASN A 22 -10.63 5.76 6.51
C ASN A 22 -11.48 4.55 6.11
N THR A 23 -11.38 4.04 4.89
CA THR A 23 -12.25 2.94 4.42
C THR A 23 -11.50 1.90 3.62
N LYS A 24 -11.90 0.63 3.82
CA LYS A 24 -11.36 -0.55 3.14
C LYS A 24 -11.48 -0.44 1.62
N ARG A 25 -12.65 0.00 1.13
CA ARG A 25 -12.90 0.24 -0.31
C ARG A 25 -11.95 1.27 -0.91
N ARG A 26 -11.64 2.35 -0.18
CA ARG A 26 -10.71 3.38 -0.66
C ARG A 26 -9.29 2.83 -0.77
N ILE A 27 -8.87 2.03 0.21
CA ILE A 27 -7.56 1.36 0.20
C ILE A 27 -7.43 0.41 -0.98
N ASP A 28 -8.43 -0.45 -1.23
CA ASP A 28 -8.40 -1.36 -2.37
C ASP A 28 -8.33 -0.61 -3.71
N SER A 29 -9.10 0.48 -3.83
CA SER A 29 -9.07 1.33 -5.02
C SER A 29 -7.71 2.00 -5.21
N PHE A 30 -7.10 2.49 -4.12
CA PHE A 30 -5.78 3.14 -4.16
C PHE A 30 -4.69 2.12 -4.51
N GLN A 31 -4.64 0.99 -3.82
CA GLN A 31 -3.67 -0.07 -4.09
C GLN A 31 -3.71 -0.48 -5.57
N LYS A 32 -4.89 -0.76 -6.13
CA LYS A 32 -5.03 -1.10 -7.57
C LYS A 32 -4.53 0.02 -8.49
N THR A 33 -4.85 1.27 -8.17
CA THR A 33 -4.44 2.44 -8.97
C THR A 33 -2.93 2.62 -8.95
N PHE A 34 -2.30 2.52 -7.78
CA PHE A 34 -0.86 2.70 -7.61
C PHE A 34 -0.07 1.51 -8.17
N TRP A 35 -0.56 0.29 -7.98
CA TRP A 35 -0.03 -0.91 -8.65
C TRP A 35 0.01 -0.74 -10.16
N GLY A 36 -1.09 -0.27 -10.78
CA GLY A 36 -1.14 0.02 -12.22
C GLY A 36 -0.19 1.13 -12.68
N LYS A 37 0.29 1.96 -11.76
CA LYS A 37 1.30 3.01 -12.01
C LYS A 37 2.74 2.54 -11.73
N GLY A 38 2.96 1.26 -11.41
CA GLY A 38 4.27 0.70 -11.14
C GLY A 38 4.73 0.80 -9.68
N PHE A 39 3.83 1.12 -8.75
CA PHE A 39 4.16 1.12 -7.32
C PHE A 39 3.86 -0.25 -6.72
N ASP A 40 4.92 -0.99 -6.36
CA ASP A 40 4.81 -2.27 -5.64
C ASP A 40 4.15 -2.04 -4.27
N SER A 41 2.88 -2.40 -4.20
CA SER A 41 2.01 -2.00 -3.09
C SER A 41 1.08 -3.10 -2.61
N VAL A 42 0.82 -3.10 -1.31
CA VAL A 42 -0.12 -4.00 -0.65
C VAL A 42 -1.22 -3.20 0.07
N ALA A 43 -2.33 -3.89 0.37
CA ALA A 43 -3.46 -3.34 1.11
C ALA A 43 -3.69 -4.16 2.38
N LEU A 44 -3.91 -3.51 3.52
CA LEU A 44 -4.15 -4.18 4.80
C LEU A 44 -5.39 -3.60 5.48
N HIS A 45 -6.41 -4.45 5.65
CA HIS A 45 -7.65 -4.07 6.33
C HIS A 45 -8.38 -5.31 6.88
N GLY A 46 -9.32 -5.10 7.80
CA GLY A 46 -10.00 -6.18 8.52
C GLY A 46 -10.86 -7.15 7.70
N ASP A 47 -11.23 -6.79 6.46
CA ASP A 47 -11.95 -7.71 5.56
C ASP A 47 -11.05 -8.74 4.87
N LYS A 48 -9.72 -8.59 4.96
CA LYS A 48 -8.80 -9.60 4.42
C LYS A 48 -8.69 -10.79 5.37
N PRO A 49 -8.69 -12.03 4.86
CA PRO A 49 -8.35 -13.21 5.65
C PRO A 49 -6.99 -13.03 6.34
N GLN A 50 -6.85 -13.56 7.57
CA GLN A 50 -5.62 -13.41 8.36
C GLN A 50 -4.37 -13.87 7.58
N LYS A 51 -4.47 -14.98 6.86
CA LYS A 51 -3.40 -15.50 6.00
C LYS A 51 -2.95 -14.50 4.92
N ASP A 52 -3.88 -13.77 4.32
CA ASP A 52 -3.55 -12.75 3.32
C ASP A 52 -2.93 -11.52 3.99
N ARG A 53 -3.40 -11.15 5.19
CA ARG A 53 -2.78 -10.07 5.99
C ARG A 53 -1.33 -10.39 6.31
N ASP A 54 -1.06 -11.61 6.78
CA ASP A 54 0.28 -12.05 7.15
C ASP A 54 1.21 -12.08 5.93
N ARG A 55 0.75 -12.60 4.80
CA ARG A 55 1.51 -12.60 3.54
C ARG A 55 1.83 -11.18 3.08
N ASP A 56 0.84 -10.28 3.10
CA ASP A 56 1.03 -8.91 2.63
C ASP A 56 1.94 -8.10 3.57
N LEU A 57 1.87 -8.35 4.89
CA LEU A 57 2.84 -7.83 5.86
C LEU A 57 4.25 -8.37 5.62
N GLU A 58 4.38 -9.66 5.32
CA GLU A 58 5.68 -10.27 5.02
C GLU A 58 6.32 -9.63 3.78
N LYS A 59 5.55 -9.43 2.70
CA LYS A 59 6.01 -8.71 1.51
C LYS A 59 6.51 -7.30 1.83
N PHE A 60 5.73 -6.56 2.64
CA PHE A 60 6.08 -5.19 3.02
C PHE A 60 7.35 -5.15 3.89
N THR A 61 7.42 -6.00 4.90
CA THR A 61 8.56 -6.06 5.82
C THR A 61 9.85 -6.49 5.11
N LYS A 62 9.78 -7.44 4.18
CA LYS A 62 10.91 -7.85 3.33
C LYS A 62 11.32 -6.82 2.27
N GLY A 63 10.47 -5.82 2.00
CA GLY A 63 10.72 -4.81 0.96
C GLY A 63 10.35 -5.26 -0.45
N GLU A 64 9.66 -6.40 -0.61
CA GLU A 64 9.08 -6.83 -1.89
C GLU A 64 7.96 -5.88 -2.35
N CYS A 65 7.29 -5.23 -1.40
CA CYS A 65 6.40 -4.11 -1.66
C CYS A 65 6.79 -2.98 -0.72
N TRP A 66 7.10 -1.81 -1.24
CA TRP A 66 7.59 -0.69 -0.43
C TRP A 66 6.46 0.24 0.05
N LEU A 67 5.25 0.07 -0.49
CA LEU A 67 4.06 0.86 -0.16
C LEU A 67 2.95 -0.02 0.44
N MET A 68 2.48 0.31 1.63
CA MET A 68 1.33 -0.34 2.26
C MET A 68 0.19 0.66 2.48
N PHE A 69 -1.00 0.34 1.98
CA PHE A 69 -2.23 1.07 2.31
C PHE A 69 -2.97 0.37 3.45
N ALA A 70 -3.30 1.08 4.52
CA ALA A 70 -3.93 0.49 5.70
C ALA A 70 -5.14 1.29 6.19
N THR A 71 -6.14 0.61 6.75
CA THR A 71 -7.10 1.30 7.64
C THR A 71 -6.46 1.42 9.00
N ASP A 72 -6.87 2.44 9.74
CA ASP A 72 -6.73 2.42 11.21
C ASP A 72 -7.57 1.26 11.79
#